data_AF-A0A3D5AP42-F1
#
_entry.id   AF-A0A3D5AP42-F1
#
_cell.length_a   1.000
_cell.length_b   1.000
_cell.length_c   1.000
_cell.angle_alpha   90.00
_cell.angle_beta   90.00
_cell.angle_gamma   90.00
#
_symmetry.space_group_name_H-M   'P 1'
#
loop_
_entity.id
_entity.type
_entity.pdbx_description
1 polymer ?
#
loop_
_entity_poly.entity_id
_entity_poly.type
_entity_poly.pdbx_seq_one_letter_code
_entity_poly.pdbx_strand_id
1 'polypeptide(L)'
;FIRHRRQLLLSLRERAVRAETEARLRAEQTQHQVREQIAREMHDVLGHRLSLLSVHAGALEYRPGASAEEIARTASVIRASAHQALQDLREVIGVLRAPVNELPQPVLTDVRELVAESGRAGMRVSLDMEVADEAPESIGRTVYRTVQEGLTNARKHAPGALVEVLIKGAPGSGVSVEVNNTNGFRPLPTPSSGQGLIGLAERITLASGRLEHGHTDSGGFRLAAWIPWPQ
;
A
#
# COMPACT_ATOMS: atom_id res chain seq x y z
N PHE A 1 17.47 -48.28 37.86
CA PHE A 1 17.99 -46.93 37.56
C PHE A 1 17.81 -46.49 36.10
N ILE A 2 18.28 -47.23 35.09
CA ILE A 2 18.21 -46.81 33.67
C ILE A 2 16.76 -46.67 33.13
N ARG A 3 15.85 -47.60 33.43
CA ARG A 3 14.42 -47.50 33.03
C ARG A 3 13.72 -46.27 33.63
N HIS A 4 13.96 -46.00 34.91
CA HIS A 4 13.34 -44.89 35.64
C HIS A 4 13.80 -43.52 35.09
N ARG A 5 15.10 -43.41 34.74
CA ARG A 5 15.65 -42.22 34.07
C ARG A 5 15.06 -42.02 32.67
N ARG A 6 14.88 -43.11 31.91
CA ARG A 6 14.27 -43.06 30.57
C ARG A 6 12.80 -42.65 30.62
N GLN A 7 12.01 -43.19 31.55
CA GLN A 7 10.61 -42.78 31.76
C GLN A 7 10.51 -41.32 32.19
N LEU A 8 11.39 -40.84 33.08
CA LEU A 8 11.42 -39.44 33.49
C LEU A 8 11.70 -38.51 32.31
N LEU A 9 12.73 -38.81 31.50
CA LEU A 9 13.08 -38.01 30.32
C LEU A 9 11.96 -37.98 29.27
N LEU A 10 11.28 -39.11 29.04
CA LEU A 10 10.09 -39.15 28.16
C LEU A 10 8.96 -38.27 28.71
N SER A 11 8.67 -38.35 30.01
CA SER A 11 7.63 -37.52 30.64
C SER A 11 7.94 -36.02 30.61
N LEU A 12 9.22 -35.64 30.67
CA LEU A 12 9.64 -34.24 30.57
C LEU A 12 9.55 -33.74 29.13
N ARG A 13 9.92 -34.57 28.15
CA ARG A 13 9.78 -34.24 26.73
C ARG A 13 8.31 -34.08 26.33
N GLU A 14 7.43 -34.97 26.77
CA GLU A 14 5.98 -34.84 26.53
C GLU A 14 5.41 -33.57 27.15
N ARG A 15 5.82 -33.22 28.38
CA ARG A 15 5.41 -31.97 29.03
C ARG A 15 5.94 -30.74 28.30
N ALA A 16 7.18 -30.75 27.84
CA ALA A 16 7.76 -29.65 27.06
C ALA A 16 7.00 -29.43 25.75
N VAL A 17 6.73 -30.49 24.98
CA VAL A 17 5.97 -30.41 23.72
C VAL A 17 4.54 -29.90 23.96
N ARG A 18 3.88 -30.35 25.04
CA ARG A 18 2.54 -29.84 25.41
C ARG A 18 2.60 -28.36 25.78
N ALA A 19 3.58 -27.95 26.60
CA ALA A 19 3.75 -26.56 27.00
C ALA A 19 4.05 -25.64 25.81
N GLU A 20 4.90 -26.07 24.86
CA GLU A 20 5.18 -25.34 23.62
C GLU A 20 3.92 -25.19 22.75
N THR A 21 3.15 -26.27 22.62
CA THR A 21 1.90 -26.27 21.84
C THR A 21 0.86 -25.35 22.47
N GLU A 22 0.67 -25.42 23.79
CA GLU A 22 -0.23 -24.52 24.52
C GLU A 22 0.21 -23.06 24.44
N ALA A 23 1.51 -22.79 24.56
CA ALA A 23 2.05 -21.43 24.44
C ALA A 23 1.80 -20.86 23.03
N ARG A 24 1.98 -21.69 21.98
CA ARG A 24 1.69 -21.29 20.60
C ARG A 24 0.21 -20.97 20.40
N LEU A 25 -0.68 -21.86 20.85
CA LEU A 25 -2.12 -21.65 20.73
C LEU A 25 -2.60 -20.41 21.50
N ARG A 26 -2.06 -20.17 22.70
CA ARG A 26 -2.36 -18.95 23.47
C ARG A 26 -1.87 -17.69 22.77
N ALA A 27 -0.69 -17.73 22.15
CA ALA A 27 -0.15 -16.60 21.39
C ALA A 27 -1.01 -16.30 20.15
N GLU A 28 -1.42 -17.33 19.41
CA GLU A 28 -2.34 -17.20 18.26
C GLU A 28 -3.69 -16.61 18.71
N GLN A 29 -4.30 -17.14 19.77
CA GLN A 29 -5.56 -16.62 20.31
C GLN A 29 -5.46 -15.16 20.76
N THR A 30 -4.37 -14.81 21.44
CA THR A 30 -4.14 -13.42 21.88
C THR A 30 -4.01 -12.49 20.67
N GLN A 31 -3.28 -12.90 19.62
CA GLN A 31 -3.18 -12.12 18.38
C GLN A 31 -4.54 -11.94 17.69
N HIS A 32 -5.37 -12.99 17.65
CA HIS A 32 -6.72 -12.91 17.09
C HIS A 32 -7.60 -11.93 17.88
N GLN A 33 -7.59 -11.99 19.20
CA GLN A 33 -8.39 -11.09 20.05
C GLN A 33 -7.99 -9.63 19.88
N VAL A 34 -6.68 -9.34 19.84
CA VAL A 34 -6.17 -7.98 19.60
C VAL A 34 -6.62 -7.47 18.24
N ARG A 35 -6.58 -8.32 17.18
CA ARG A 35 -7.07 -7.93 15.86
C ARG A 35 -8.56 -7.61 15.85
N GLU A 36 -9.39 -8.46 16.45
CA GLU A 36 -10.83 -8.22 16.54
C GLU A 36 -11.17 -6.96 17.34
N GLN A 37 -10.38 -6.64 18.36
CA GLN A 37 -10.53 -5.40 19.12
C GLN A 37 -10.20 -4.19 18.25
N ILE A 38 -9.06 -4.19 17.56
CA ILE A 38 -8.66 -3.10 16.68
C ILE A 38 -9.66 -2.92 15.53
N ALA A 39 -10.15 -4.02 14.95
CA ALA A 39 -11.16 -3.98 13.89
C ALA A 39 -12.45 -3.26 14.32
N ARG A 40 -12.93 -3.55 15.54
CA ARG A 40 -14.11 -2.91 16.12
C ARG A 40 -13.89 -1.44 16.40
N GLU A 41 -12.79 -1.10 17.08
CA GLU A 41 -12.45 0.30 17.38
C GLU A 41 -12.35 1.13 16.09
N MET A 42 -11.73 0.56 15.05
CA MET A 42 -11.64 1.23 13.76
C MET A 42 -12.98 1.31 13.02
N HIS A 43 -13.85 0.29 13.12
CA HIS A 43 -15.19 0.35 12.54
C HIS A 43 -16.02 1.48 13.18
N ASP A 44 -15.90 1.66 14.49
CA ASP A 44 -16.59 2.73 15.22
C ASP A 44 -16.09 4.12 14.78
N VAL A 45 -14.76 4.29 14.64
CA VAL A 45 -14.15 5.53 14.14
C VAL A 45 -14.59 5.83 12.71
N LEU A 46 -14.59 4.83 11.82
CA LEU A 46 -15.04 4.99 10.43
C LEU A 46 -16.53 5.35 10.35
N GLY A 47 -17.38 4.65 11.11
CA GLY A 47 -18.82 4.91 11.16
C GLY A 47 -19.14 6.32 11.64
N HIS A 48 -18.42 6.79 12.65
CA HIS A 48 -18.55 8.16 13.14
C HIS A 48 -18.16 9.21 12.09
N ARG A 49 -17.03 9.02 11.39
CA ARG A 49 -16.58 9.97 10.35
C ARG A 49 -17.51 10.00 9.14
N LEU A 50 -18.00 8.84 8.68
CA LEU A 50 -18.97 8.76 7.58
C LEU A 50 -20.29 9.45 7.95
N SER A 51 -20.71 9.34 9.21
CA SER A 51 -21.87 10.08 9.72
C SER A 51 -21.66 11.59 9.67
N LEU A 52 -20.51 12.09 10.15
CA LEU A 52 -20.17 13.52 10.06
C LEU A 52 -20.08 14.03 8.61
N LEU A 53 -19.53 13.21 7.70
CA LEU A 53 -19.44 13.54 6.28
C LEU A 53 -20.84 13.65 5.67
N SER A 54 -21.74 12.73 6.00
CA SER A 54 -23.14 12.74 5.56
C SER A 54 -23.90 13.97 6.10
N VAL A 55 -23.66 14.35 7.36
CA VAL A 55 -24.25 15.58 7.95
C VAL A 55 -23.75 16.84 7.24
N HIS A 56 -22.44 16.95 6.96
CA HIS A 56 -21.89 18.10 6.25
C HIS A 56 -22.35 18.16 4.78
N ALA A 57 -22.51 17.02 4.12
CA ALA A 57 -23.05 16.94 2.77
C ALA A 57 -24.53 17.34 2.72
N GLY A 58 -25.36 16.85 3.66
CA GLY A 58 -26.75 17.25 3.77
C GLY A 58 -26.94 18.74 4.11
N ALA A 59 -26.02 19.32 4.90
CA ALA A 59 -26.03 20.75 5.19
C ALA A 59 -25.73 21.63 3.96
N LEU A 60 -25.01 21.11 2.97
CA LEU A 60 -24.82 21.77 1.67
C LEU A 60 -26.07 21.68 0.78
N GLU A 61 -26.76 20.54 0.81
CA GLU A 61 -27.97 20.29 0.02
C GLU A 61 -29.15 21.17 0.48
N TYR A 62 -29.25 21.46 1.78
CA TYR A 62 -30.39 22.15 2.37
C TYR A 62 -30.17 23.65 2.67
N ARG A 63 -29.14 24.28 2.08
CA ARG A 63 -28.81 25.70 2.33
C ARG A 63 -28.93 26.57 1.08
N PRO A 64 -30.16 26.84 0.60
CA PRO A 64 -30.38 27.75 -0.52
C PRO A 64 -29.94 29.17 -0.12
N GLY A 65 -28.98 29.73 -0.87
CA GLY A 65 -28.43 31.08 -0.63
C GLY A 65 -27.05 31.12 0.04
N ALA A 66 -26.38 29.98 0.26
CA ALA A 66 -24.99 29.97 0.73
C ALA A 66 -24.06 30.69 -0.26
N SER A 67 -23.15 31.51 0.26
CA SER A 67 -22.13 32.17 -0.54
C SER A 67 -21.14 31.15 -1.13
N ALA A 68 -20.50 31.50 -2.25
CA ALA A 68 -19.48 30.64 -2.86
C ALA A 68 -18.33 30.30 -1.88
N GLU A 69 -18.01 31.22 -0.97
CA GLU A 69 -16.98 31.02 0.06
C GLU A 69 -17.40 30.01 1.13
N GLU A 70 -18.66 30.03 1.56
CA GLU A 70 -19.21 29.03 2.50
C GLU A 70 -19.30 27.63 1.88
N ILE A 71 -19.65 27.55 0.60
CA ILE A 71 -19.67 26.29 -0.17
C ILE A 71 -18.24 25.73 -0.26
N ALA A 72 -17.26 26.57 -0.60
CA ALA A 72 -15.86 26.16 -0.69
C ALA A 72 -15.31 25.67 0.67
N ARG A 73 -15.64 26.35 1.77
CA ARG A 73 -15.25 25.92 3.12
C ARG A 73 -15.83 24.55 3.47
N THR A 74 -17.13 24.35 3.27
CA THR A 74 -17.80 23.07 3.58
C THR A 74 -17.28 21.93 2.70
N ALA A 75 -17.06 22.18 1.40
CA ALA A 75 -16.44 21.22 0.50
C ALA A 75 -15.01 20.84 0.93
N SER A 76 -14.23 21.79 1.45
CA SER A 76 -12.89 21.51 2.00
C SER A 76 -12.95 20.61 3.24
N VAL A 77 -13.92 20.82 4.13
CA VAL A 77 -14.15 19.97 5.31
C VAL A 77 -14.53 18.55 4.89
N ILE A 78 -15.46 18.40 3.94
CA ILE A 78 -15.85 17.10 3.40
C ILE A 78 -14.66 16.36 2.80
N ARG A 79 -13.85 17.06 1.98
CA ARG A 79 -12.65 16.48 1.36
C ARG A 79 -11.62 16.04 2.39
N ALA A 80 -11.37 16.84 3.43
CA ALA A 80 -10.45 16.49 4.51
C ALA A 80 -10.94 15.26 5.30
N SER A 81 -12.23 15.24 5.67
CA SER A 81 -12.85 14.13 6.39
C SER A 81 -12.87 12.84 5.57
N ALA A 82 -13.15 12.92 4.26
CA ALA A 82 -13.07 11.78 3.34
C ALA A 82 -11.65 11.22 3.25
N HIS A 83 -10.65 12.10 3.16
CA HIS A 83 -9.26 11.70 3.09
C HIS A 83 -8.80 10.99 4.37
N GLN A 84 -9.21 11.51 5.53
CA GLN A 84 -8.91 10.89 6.81
C GLN A 84 -9.60 9.52 6.96
N ALA A 85 -10.88 9.41 6.59
CA ALA A 85 -11.58 8.13 6.62
C ALA A 85 -10.92 7.07 5.71
N LEU A 86 -10.38 7.47 4.55
CA LEU A 86 -9.63 6.56 3.67
C LEU A 86 -8.26 6.16 4.26
N GLN A 87 -7.61 7.02 5.03
CA GLN A 87 -6.38 6.67 5.74
C GLN A 87 -6.67 5.67 6.85
N ASP A 88 -7.65 5.97 7.69
CA ASP A 88 -8.08 5.09 8.78
C ASP A 88 -8.48 3.72 8.21
N LEU A 89 -9.25 3.66 7.11
CA LEU A 89 -9.60 2.40 6.42
C LEU A 89 -8.38 1.59 5.96
N ARG A 90 -7.33 2.26 5.46
CA ARG A 90 -6.09 1.58 5.06
C ARG A 90 -5.33 1.03 6.27
N GLU A 91 -5.39 1.72 7.39
CA GLU A 91 -4.82 1.27 8.65
C GLU A 91 -5.57 0.05 9.19
N VAL A 92 -6.91 0.04 9.13
CA VAL A 92 -7.73 -1.16 9.45
C VAL A 92 -7.33 -2.34 8.58
N ILE A 93 -7.26 -2.14 7.26
CA ILE A 93 -6.88 -3.19 6.31
C ILE A 93 -5.43 -3.62 6.56
N GLY A 94 -4.55 -2.71 6.98
CA GLY A 94 -3.16 -3.00 7.34
C GLY A 94 -3.05 -3.88 8.59
N VAL A 95 -3.82 -3.56 9.64
CA VAL A 95 -3.82 -4.30 10.92
C VAL A 95 -4.58 -5.63 10.82
N LEU A 96 -5.67 -5.67 10.05
CA LEU A 96 -6.42 -6.90 9.78
C LEU A 96 -5.69 -7.83 8.81
N ARG A 97 -4.73 -7.33 8.02
CA ARG A 97 -3.92 -8.17 7.12
C ARG A 97 -2.77 -8.84 7.86
N ALA A 98 -2.91 -10.13 8.09
CA ALA A 98 -1.77 -11.06 8.08
C ALA A 98 -2.21 -12.47 7.64
N PRO A 99 -1.42 -13.21 6.84
CA PRO A 99 -0.61 -12.76 5.70
C PRO A 99 -1.51 -12.58 4.45
N VAL A 100 -0.88 -12.04 3.42
CA VAL A 100 -1.39 -11.54 2.15
C VAL A 100 -2.01 -12.62 1.21
N ASN A 101 -2.51 -13.75 1.74
CA ASN A 101 -2.79 -14.96 0.95
C ASN A 101 -4.25 -15.16 0.47
N GLU A 102 -5.22 -14.32 0.83
CA GLU A 102 -6.65 -14.61 0.53
C GLU A 102 -7.35 -13.66 -0.46
N LEU A 103 -6.69 -12.60 -0.92
CA LEU A 103 -7.11 -11.85 -2.11
C LEU A 103 -6.07 -12.10 -3.20
N PRO A 104 -6.47 -12.34 -4.47
CA PRO A 104 -5.52 -12.45 -5.56
C PRO A 104 -4.64 -11.19 -5.53
N GLN A 105 -3.34 -11.41 -5.28
CA GLN A 105 -2.39 -10.31 -5.24
C GLN A 105 -2.18 -9.80 -6.65
N PRO A 106 -1.97 -8.49 -6.82
CA PRO A 106 -1.68 -7.96 -8.14
C PRO A 106 -0.39 -8.57 -8.65
N VAL A 107 -0.46 -9.10 -9.87
CA VAL A 107 0.65 -9.72 -10.60
C VAL A 107 1.25 -8.72 -11.58
N LEU A 108 2.32 -9.14 -12.25
CA LEU A 108 3.04 -8.29 -13.20
C LEU A 108 2.15 -7.82 -14.36
N THR A 109 1.26 -8.69 -14.85
CA THR A 109 0.34 -8.38 -15.96
C THR A 109 -0.69 -7.30 -15.61
N ASP A 110 -1.04 -7.14 -14.32
CA ASP A 110 -1.98 -6.11 -13.85
C ASP A 110 -1.44 -4.68 -13.99
N VAL A 111 -0.13 -4.52 -14.20
CA VAL A 111 0.49 -3.20 -14.42
C VAL A 111 -0.11 -2.51 -15.66
N ARG A 112 -0.42 -3.28 -16.70
CA ARG A 112 -1.01 -2.73 -17.94
C ARG A 112 -2.37 -2.10 -17.66
N GLU A 113 -3.19 -2.77 -16.85
CA GLU A 113 -4.51 -2.26 -16.47
C GLU A 113 -4.39 -1.05 -15.55
N LEU A 114 -3.47 -1.07 -14.57
CA LEU A 114 -3.22 0.06 -13.68
C LEU A 114 -2.83 1.34 -14.46
N VAL A 115 -1.98 1.21 -15.49
CA VAL A 115 -1.61 2.34 -16.35
C VAL A 115 -2.80 2.79 -17.20
N ALA A 116 -3.56 1.86 -17.78
CA ALA A 116 -4.76 2.18 -18.56
C ALA A 116 -5.82 2.91 -17.73
N GLU A 117 -6.08 2.47 -16.50
CA GLU A 117 -6.96 3.14 -15.54
C GLU A 117 -6.50 4.55 -15.21
N SER A 118 -5.19 4.73 -15.01
CA SER A 118 -4.61 6.05 -14.75
C SER A 118 -4.79 7.00 -15.95
N GLY A 119 -4.66 6.48 -17.17
CA GLY A 119 -4.95 7.19 -18.41
C GLY A 119 -6.43 7.59 -18.51
N ARG A 120 -7.36 6.65 -18.26
CA ARG A 120 -8.82 6.92 -18.23
C ARG A 120 -9.20 7.95 -17.16
N ALA A 121 -8.46 8.01 -16.06
CA ALA A 121 -8.61 9.01 -15.01
C ALA A 121 -7.99 10.39 -15.36
N GLY A 122 -7.48 10.56 -16.58
CA GLY A 122 -7.00 11.84 -17.11
C GLY A 122 -5.49 12.07 -17.00
N MET A 123 -4.70 11.08 -16.57
CA MET A 123 -3.23 11.20 -16.59
C MET A 123 -2.69 11.02 -18.00
N ARG A 124 -1.67 11.81 -18.37
CA ARG A 124 -0.88 11.58 -19.58
C ARG A 124 0.21 10.56 -19.25
N VAL A 125 -0.05 9.28 -19.49
CA VAL A 125 0.84 8.18 -19.12
C VAL A 125 1.17 7.28 -20.30
N SER A 126 2.44 6.89 -20.44
CA SER A 126 2.90 5.85 -21.35
C SER A 126 3.51 4.68 -20.58
N LEU A 127 3.42 3.48 -21.15
CA LEU A 127 4.04 2.26 -20.63
C LEU A 127 4.88 1.61 -21.71
N ASP A 128 6.15 1.40 -21.40
CA ASP A 128 7.04 0.49 -22.12
C ASP A 128 7.43 -0.66 -21.18
N MET A 129 7.12 -1.88 -21.59
CA MET A 129 7.20 -3.08 -20.75
C MET A 129 7.80 -4.25 -21.54
N GLU A 130 9.07 -4.51 -21.29
CA GLU A 130 9.90 -5.58 -21.86
C GLU A 130 10.35 -6.53 -20.75
N VAL A 131 9.40 -7.30 -20.21
CA VAL A 131 9.64 -8.27 -19.13
C VAL A 131 8.81 -9.52 -19.39
N ALA A 132 9.37 -10.70 -19.12
CA ALA A 132 8.64 -11.95 -19.34
C ALA A 132 7.49 -12.12 -18.32
N ASP A 133 6.35 -12.63 -18.79
CA ASP A 133 5.15 -12.82 -17.97
C ASP A 133 5.31 -13.88 -16.87
N GLU A 134 6.36 -14.69 -16.93
CA GLU A 134 6.70 -15.76 -15.97
C GLU A 134 7.45 -15.25 -14.72
N ALA A 135 7.49 -13.93 -14.49
CA ALA A 135 8.13 -13.37 -13.31
C ALA A 135 7.50 -13.92 -12.01
N PRO A 136 8.31 -14.31 -11.00
CA PRO A 136 7.81 -14.71 -9.70
C PRO A 136 6.82 -13.70 -9.12
N GLU A 137 5.74 -14.18 -8.48
CA GLU A 137 4.68 -13.33 -7.92
C GLU A 137 5.21 -12.24 -6.98
N SER A 138 6.26 -12.56 -6.23
CA SER A 138 6.93 -11.61 -5.33
C SER A 138 7.54 -10.42 -6.08
N ILE A 139 8.14 -10.66 -7.25
CA ILE A 139 8.68 -9.65 -8.15
C ILE A 139 7.54 -8.86 -8.78
N GLY A 140 6.56 -9.55 -9.38
CA GLY A 140 5.38 -8.92 -9.98
C GLY A 140 4.66 -7.97 -9.04
N ARG A 141 4.43 -8.40 -7.79
CA ARG A 141 3.82 -7.55 -6.74
C ARG A 141 4.66 -6.33 -6.40
N THR A 142 5.98 -6.47 -6.35
CA THR A 142 6.88 -5.35 -6.02
C THR A 142 6.90 -4.35 -7.18
N VAL A 143 6.97 -4.82 -8.42
CA VAL A 143 6.86 -3.99 -9.64
C VAL A 143 5.54 -3.23 -9.65
N TYR A 144 4.42 -3.92 -9.45
CA TYR A 144 3.09 -3.30 -9.41
C TYR A 144 3.01 -2.19 -8.37
N ARG A 145 3.54 -2.43 -7.16
CA ARG A 145 3.54 -1.43 -6.09
C ARG A 145 4.42 -0.23 -6.40
N THR A 146 5.59 -0.43 -7.00
CA THR A 146 6.45 0.67 -7.46
C THR A 146 5.72 1.55 -8.48
N VAL A 147 5.06 0.94 -9.47
CA VAL A 147 4.30 1.68 -10.48
C VAL A 147 3.12 2.42 -9.85
N GLN A 148 2.37 1.77 -8.97
CA GLN A 148 1.24 2.39 -8.26
C GLN A 148 1.65 3.60 -7.43
N GLU A 149 2.74 3.50 -6.68
CA GLU A 149 3.27 4.59 -5.88
C GLU A 149 3.75 5.74 -6.78
N GLY A 150 4.48 5.43 -7.85
CA GLY A 150 4.93 6.41 -8.83
C GLY A 150 3.78 7.19 -9.48
N LEU A 151 2.73 6.49 -9.96
CA LEU A 151 1.54 7.11 -10.55
C LEU A 151 0.77 7.95 -9.52
N THR A 152 0.65 7.46 -8.29
CA THR A 152 0.01 8.20 -7.20
C THR A 152 0.76 9.50 -6.90
N ASN A 153 2.09 9.44 -6.85
CA ASN A 153 2.95 10.58 -6.59
C ASN A 153 2.90 11.59 -7.74
N ALA A 154 2.97 11.15 -8.99
CA ALA A 154 2.83 12.02 -10.15
C ALA A 154 1.48 12.74 -10.14
N ARG A 155 0.37 12.03 -9.89
CA ARG A 155 -0.97 12.63 -9.79
C ARG A 155 -1.07 13.69 -8.69
N LYS A 156 -0.43 13.45 -7.55
CA LYS A 156 -0.49 14.33 -6.38
C LYS A 156 0.42 15.55 -6.51
N HIS A 157 1.63 15.35 -7.01
CA HIS A 157 2.71 16.34 -6.94
C HIS A 157 3.01 17.02 -8.26
N ALA A 158 2.67 16.40 -9.39
CA ALA A 158 2.86 16.94 -10.73
C ALA A 158 1.60 16.75 -11.59
N PRO A 159 0.43 17.26 -11.16
CA PRO A 159 -0.80 17.10 -11.92
C PRO A 159 -0.63 17.63 -13.36
N GLY A 160 -1.11 16.88 -14.34
CA GLY A 160 -0.97 17.22 -15.76
C GLY A 160 0.39 16.93 -16.39
N ALA A 161 1.41 16.50 -15.63
CA ALA A 161 2.69 16.05 -16.18
C ALA A 161 2.52 14.85 -17.11
N LEU A 162 3.47 14.70 -18.04
CA LEU A 162 3.65 13.43 -18.75
C LEU A 162 4.35 12.46 -17.80
N VAL A 163 3.84 11.23 -17.70
CA VAL A 163 4.40 10.15 -16.90
C VAL A 163 4.82 9.02 -17.82
N GLU A 164 6.07 8.59 -17.72
CA GLU A 164 6.63 7.49 -18.48
C GLU A 164 6.94 6.34 -17.50
N VAL A 165 6.38 5.17 -17.78
CA VAL A 165 6.63 3.94 -17.02
C VAL A 165 7.45 3.00 -17.88
N LEU A 166 8.66 2.67 -17.45
CA LEU A 166 9.57 1.75 -18.12
C LEU A 166 9.81 0.52 -17.24
N ILE A 167 9.56 -0.66 -17.77
CA ILE A 167 9.77 -1.93 -17.05
C ILE A 167 10.55 -2.86 -17.97
N LYS A 168 11.73 -3.29 -17.53
CA LYS A 168 12.57 -4.23 -18.28
C LYS A 168 13.12 -5.31 -17.37
N GLY A 169 13.20 -6.55 -17.84
CA GLY A 169 13.84 -7.59 -17.03
C GLY A 169 13.72 -9.00 -17.58
N ALA A 170 14.59 -9.87 -17.09
CA ALA A 170 14.64 -11.28 -17.44
C ALA A 170 15.24 -12.11 -16.28
N PRO A 171 15.02 -13.44 -16.26
CA PRO A 171 15.73 -14.34 -15.36
C PRO A 171 17.24 -14.16 -15.46
N GLY A 172 17.92 -14.05 -14.32
CA GLY A 172 19.36 -13.84 -14.22
C GLY A 172 19.84 -12.38 -14.29
N SER A 173 19.06 -11.45 -14.87
CA SER A 173 19.42 -10.01 -14.94
C SER A 173 18.69 -9.13 -13.92
N GLY A 174 17.60 -9.64 -13.34
CA GLY A 174 16.69 -8.84 -12.52
C GLY A 174 15.66 -8.06 -13.33
N VAL A 175 14.81 -7.34 -12.61
CA VAL A 175 13.78 -6.45 -13.15
C VAL A 175 14.05 -5.02 -12.71
N SER A 176 14.17 -4.12 -13.67
CA SER A 176 14.19 -2.67 -13.46
C SER A 176 12.81 -2.07 -13.74
N VAL A 177 12.37 -1.18 -12.85
CA VAL A 177 11.14 -0.40 -12.97
C VAL A 177 11.50 1.05 -12.80
N GLU A 178 11.08 1.90 -13.73
CA GLU A 178 11.27 3.34 -13.66
C GLU A 178 9.95 4.04 -13.94
N VAL A 179 9.59 4.97 -13.06
CA VAL A 179 8.47 5.90 -13.24
C VAL A 179 9.04 7.30 -13.22
N ASN A 180 9.02 7.96 -14.37
CA ASN A 180 9.51 9.31 -14.54
C ASN A 180 8.34 10.23 -14.88
N ASN A 181 8.23 11.39 -14.23
CA ASN A 181 7.28 12.41 -14.62
C ASN A 181 7.97 13.74 -14.90
N THR A 182 7.51 14.44 -15.93
CA THR A 182 7.92 15.83 -16.19
C THR A 182 7.42 16.76 -15.09
N ASN A 183 7.82 18.03 -15.15
CA ASN A 183 7.17 19.03 -14.31
C ASN A 183 5.67 19.12 -14.67
N GLY A 184 4.84 19.28 -13.64
CA GLY A 184 3.39 19.41 -13.77
C GLY A 184 2.91 20.83 -13.46
N PHE A 185 1.61 21.00 -13.32
CA PHE A 185 1.04 22.23 -12.77
C PHE A 185 1.38 22.35 -11.28
N ARG A 186 1.38 23.58 -10.75
CA ARG A 186 1.64 23.83 -9.34
C ARG A 186 0.62 23.06 -8.47
N PRO A 187 1.07 22.10 -7.63
CA PRO A 187 0.15 21.32 -6.82
C PRO A 187 -0.49 22.20 -5.75
N LEU A 188 -1.76 21.92 -5.42
CA LEU A 188 -2.40 22.49 -4.24
C LEU A 188 -1.70 21.91 -2.99
N PRO A 189 -1.47 22.73 -1.93
CA PRO A 189 -0.85 22.24 -0.71
C PRO A 189 -1.73 21.14 -0.10
N THR A 190 -1.24 19.91 -0.15
CA THR A 190 -1.86 18.74 0.45
C THR A 190 -0.89 18.13 1.46
N PRO A 191 -1.35 17.73 2.66
CA PRO A 191 -0.51 17.01 3.60
C PRO A 191 0.10 15.78 2.92
N SER A 192 1.41 15.65 3.00
CA SER A 192 2.17 14.51 2.50
C SER A 192 2.79 13.80 3.68
N SER A 193 2.40 12.55 3.90
CA SER A 193 2.89 11.75 5.02
C SER A 193 4.25 11.09 4.74
N GLY A 194 4.73 11.11 3.48
CA GLY A 194 6.00 10.47 3.07
C GLY A 194 6.06 8.94 3.21
N GLN A 195 5.01 8.32 3.75
CA GLN A 195 5.00 6.90 4.14
C GLN A 195 5.06 5.94 2.96
N GLY A 196 4.56 6.34 1.78
CA GLY A 196 4.52 5.48 0.60
C GLY A 196 5.91 5.06 0.12
N LEU A 197 6.85 6.02 0.04
CA LEU A 197 8.24 5.75 -0.33
C LEU A 197 9.00 4.97 0.75
N ILE A 198 8.70 5.21 2.03
CA ILE A 198 9.32 4.46 3.15
C ILE A 198 8.92 2.98 3.06
N GLY A 199 7.62 2.68 2.95
CA GLY A 199 7.16 1.29 2.82
C GLY A 199 7.63 0.61 1.53
N LEU A 200 7.84 1.38 0.45
CA LEU A 200 8.44 0.86 -0.78
C LEU A 200 9.92 0.51 -0.61
N ALA A 201 10.69 1.37 0.09
CA ALA A 201 12.11 1.14 0.39
C ALA A 201 12.32 -0.12 1.24
N GLU A 202 11.50 -0.30 2.28
CA GLU A 202 11.53 -1.49 3.14
C GLU A 202 11.29 -2.76 2.32
N ARG A 203 10.25 -2.76 1.47
CA ARG A 203 9.90 -3.90 0.61
C ARG A 203 11.02 -4.27 -0.36
N ILE A 204 11.58 -3.27 -1.03
CA ILE A 204 12.66 -3.49 -2.01
C ILE A 204 13.92 -4.00 -1.30
N THR A 205 14.22 -3.48 -0.11
CA THR A 205 15.34 -3.96 0.72
C THR A 205 15.15 -5.42 1.12
N LEU A 206 13.95 -5.83 1.53
CA LEU A 206 13.64 -7.23 1.84
C LEU A 206 13.79 -8.15 0.62
N ALA A 207 13.59 -7.64 -0.59
CA ALA A 207 13.82 -8.34 -1.84
C ALA A 207 15.30 -8.30 -2.31
N SER A 208 16.22 -7.77 -1.50
CA SER A 208 17.62 -7.53 -1.89
C SER A 208 17.77 -6.65 -3.15
N GLY A 209 16.78 -5.79 -3.39
CA GLY A 209 16.76 -4.83 -4.49
C GLY A 209 17.35 -3.48 -4.11
N ARG A 210 17.19 -2.51 -5.02
CA ARG A 210 17.64 -1.12 -4.86
C ARG A 210 16.50 -0.17 -5.24
N LEU A 211 16.36 0.91 -4.49
CA LEU A 211 15.40 1.97 -4.75
C LEU A 211 16.15 3.31 -4.84
N GLU A 212 15.86 4.07 -5.87
CA GLU A 212 16.35 5.42 -6.08
C GLU A 212 15.15 6.32 -6.37
N HIS A 213 15.13 7.51 -5.76
CA HIS A 213 14.13 8.50 -6.12
C HIS A 213 14.65 9.92 -5.92
N GLY A 214 14.18 10.85 -6.74
CA GLY A 214 14.60 12.24 -6.62
C GLY A 214 14.08 13.12 -7.74
N HIS A 215 14.31 14.42 -7.58
CA HIS A 215 14.08 15.38 -8.65
C HIS A 215 15.08 15.16 -9.80
N THR A 216 14.61 15.31 -11.03
CA THR A 216 15.46 15.27 -12.22
C THR A 216 15.96 16.65 -12.57
N ASP A 217 17.06 16.74 -13.32
CA ASP A 217 17.63 18.02 -13.77
C ASP A 217 16.65 18.82 -14.65
N SER A 218 15.73 18.13 -15.32
CA SER A 218 14.65 18.73 -16.10
C SER A 218 13.47 19.23 -15.25
N GLY A 219 13.58 19.21 -13.92
CA GLY A 219 12.54 19.66 -12.98
C GLY A 219 11.40 18.66 -12.76
N GLY A 220 11.59 17.41 -13.17
CA GLY A 220 10.66 16.31 -12.96
C GLY A 220 10.92 15.54 -11.66
N PHE A 221 10.37 14.34 -11.57
CA PHE A 221 10.68 13.39 -10.50
C PHE A 221 10.83 11.98 -11.08
N ARG A 222 11.86 11.27 -10.62
CA ARG A 222 12.15 9.89 -11.00
C ARG A 222 12.01 8.99 -9.78
N LEU A 223 11.30 7.89 -9.94
CA LEU A 223 11.25 6.76 -9.02
C LEU A 223 11.75 5.52 -9.76
N ALA A 224 12.90 4.99 -9.37
CA ALA A 224 13.52 3.83 -9.99
C ALA A 224 13.76 2.72 -8.97
N ALA A 225 13.43 1.49 -9.35
CA ALA A 225 13.65 0.31 -8.55
C ALA A 225 14.32 -0.78 -9.39
N TRP A 226 15.24 -1.53 -8.77
CA TRP A 226 15.79 -2.75 -9.33
C TRP A 226 15.58 -3.90 -8.36
N ILE A 227 15.11 -5.04 -8.84
CA ILE A 227 14.77 -6.23 -8.05
C ILE A 227 15.52 -7.42 -8.65
N PRO A 228 16.27 -8.20 -7.86
CA PRO A 228 16.94 -9.39 -8.37
C PRO A 228 15.93 -10.45 -8.81
N TRP A 229 16.21 -11.07 -9.96
CA TRP A 229 15.46 -12.20 -10.50
C TRP A 229 16.45 -13.33 -10.75
N PRO A 230 16.50 -14.35 -9.87
CA PRO A 230 17.36 -15.52 -10.06
C PRO A 230 17.03 -16.28 -11.36
N GLN A 231 18.01 -17.01 -11.89
CA GLN A 231 17.78 -17.98 -12.97
C GLN A 231 16.92 -19.16 -12.51
#